data_AF-A0A366YLG6-F1
#
_entry.id   AF-A0A366YLG6-F1
#
_cell.length_a   1.000
_cell.length_b   1.000
_cell.length_c   1.000
_cell.angle_alpha   90.00
_cell.angle_beta   90.00
_cell.angle_gamma   90.00
#
_symmetry.space_group_name_H-M   'P 1'
#
loop_
_entity.id
_entity.type
_entity.pdbx_description
1 polymer ?
#
loop_
_entity_poly.entity_id
_entity_poly.type
_entity_poly.pdbx_seq_one_letter_code
_entity_poly.pdbx_strand_id
1 'polypeptide(L)'
;MAGIYRCILLLIVGLFFSSLSYAKNTEIPSYEEGISLFDVEATLQPNGVLDIKENIHFQARNQQIKHGFYRDLPRLWMQPDGDAALLNYHIVGVTRDGIPEPWHLDWHIGLMSIVVGDKQRFLPQGDYHYQIHYQVKNAFLREGDSDLLIWNVTGNHWPFEIYKTLFSLKLPDIAGNPFSEIDLFTGEEGDTYRNGHILEDGRIESRDPFYREDFTVLYRWPHALLGNAPAPQTTNIFSHLLLPSTSTLLICFPCLFLACGWLYLWKRRPQFTPVDVIETDVIPPDYTPGVLRLDAKLVYDDKGFCADIVNLIVKGKIHLEDQYDKNQQILIRVNEGATRNNAVLLPAEQLLLEALFRKGDKVVLTGRRNRVLRRAFLRMQKFYLPRKKSSFYRPDTFLQWGGMAILAVILYGNLSPVGWAGMSLVGDMFIMICWLLPFLFCSLELLFARDDDKPCVNRVIITLFLPLICSGVAFYSLYINVGDVFFYWYMPAGYFSAVFLTGYLTGMGYIFLPKFTQTGQQRYAHGEAIVNYLARKEAATHSGRRRKGETRKLDYALLGWAISANLGREWALRIAPSLSSAICAPEIARNGVLFSLQTHLSCGAYTSLLGRSYSGGGSGAGGGGGGGW
;
A
#
# COMPACT_ATOMS: atom_id res chain seq x y z
N MET A 1 17.53 35.74 67.22
CA MET A 1 16.23 35.14 67.63
C MET A 1 15.40 34.61 66.45
N ALA A 2 15.38 35.24 65.27
CA ALA A 2 14.53 34.80 64.14
C ALA A 2 14.87 33.42 63.50
N GLY A 3 16.11 32.93 63.64
CA GLY A 3 16.51 31.63 63.07
C GLY A 3 16.00 30.41 63.86
N ILE A 4 15.92 30.52 65.19
CA ILE A 4 15.46 29.43 66.07
C ILE A 4 13.96 29.18 65.88
N TYR A 5 13.16 30.25 65.75
CA TYR A 5 11.72 30.13 65.47
C TYR A 5 11.42 29.53 64.08
N ARG A 6 12.27 29.76 63.06
CA ARG A 6 12.12 29.13 61.74
C ARG A 6 12.44 27.64 61.77
N CYS A 7 13.45 27.21 62.52
CA CYS A 7 13.74 25.79 62.69
C CYS A 7 12.64 25.06 63.47
N ILE A 8 12.09 25.68 64.53
CA ILE A 8 10.97 25.08 65.30
C ILE A 8 9.70 25.01 64.44
N LEU A 9 9.39 26.03 63.64
CA LEU A 9 8.25 26.00 62.72
C LEU A 9 8.41 24.91 61.64
N LEU A 10 9.60 24.74 61.08
CA LEU A 10 9.89 23.68 60.11
C LEU A 10 9.87 22.27 60.73
N LEU A 11 10.24 22.12 62.01
CA LEU A 11 10.14 20.86 62.74
C LEU A 11 8.69 20.50 63.07
N ILE A 12 7.86 21.50 63.43
CA ILE A 12 6.42 21.30 63.69
C ILE A 12 5.67 21.00 62.38
N VAL A 13 6.00 21.69 61.28
CA VAL A 13 5.45 21.38 59.95
C VAL A 13 5.94 20.00 59.49
N GLY A 14 7.22 19.65 59.72
CA GLY A 14 7.75 18.32 59.43
C GLY A 14 7.11 17.19 60.26
N LEU A 15 6.69 17.46 61.51
CA LEU A 15 5.95 16.53 62.37
C LEU A 15 4.45 16.46 62.04
N PHE A 16 3.88 17.46 61.35
CA PHE A 16 2.52 17.39 60.81
C PHE A 16 2.48 16.73 59.42
N PHE A 17 3.60 16.72 58.69
CA PHE A 17 3.75 16.04 57.39
C PHE A 17 4.42 14.65 57.47
N SER A 18 4.80 14.18 58.67
CA SER A 18 5.05 12.76 58.88
C SER A 18 3.72 12.02 58.75
N SER A 19 3.45 11.58 57.52
CA SER A 19 2.52 10.53 57.13
C SER A 19 1.62 10.05 58.27
N LEU A 20 0.43 10.63 58.39
CA LEU A 20 -0.71 9.79 58.73
C LEU A 20 -0.80 8.76 57.61
N SER A 21 -0.08 7.64 57.74
CA SER A 21 -0.49 6.40 57.10
C SER A 21 -1.87 6.14 57.68
N TYR A 22 -2.90 6.57 56.96
CA TYR A 22 -4.25 6.11 57.23
C TYR A 22 -4.15 4.59 57.20
N ALA A 23 -4.47 3.93 58.31
CA ALA A 23 -4.64 2.49 58.29
C ALA A 23 -5.71 2.23 57.22
N LYS A 24 -5.32 1.64 56.09
CA LYS A 24 -6.25 1.24 55.06
C LYS A 24 -7.11 0.15 55.71
N ASN A 25 -8.40 0.43 55.89
CA ASN A 25 -9.29 -0.53 56.52
C ASN A 25 -9.30 -1.80 55.67
N THR A 26 -8.93 -2.93 56.25
CA THR A 26 -8.92 -4.23 55.58
C THR A 26 -10.32 -4.83 55.46
N GLU A 27 -11.32 -4.20 56.09
CA GLU A 27 -12.71 -4.62 56.10
C GLU A 27 -13.59 -3.51 55.55
N ILE A 28 -14.59 -3.89 54.74
CA ILE A 28 -15.54 -2.95 54.16
C ILE A 28 -16.45 -2.39 55.27
N PRO A 29 -16.56 -1.06 55.43
CA PRO A 29 -17.51 -0.47 56.36
C PRO A 29 -18.95 -0.84 55.97
N SER A 30 -19.81 -1.10 56.95
CA SER A 30 -21.20 -1.55 56.73
C SER A 30 -22.08 -0.62 55.86
N TYR A 31 -21.67 0.63 55.65
CA TYR A 31 -22.38 1.62 54.83
C TYR A 31 -21.79 1.79 53.41
N GLU A 32 -20.62 1.22 53.12
CA GLU A 32 -19.97 1.34 51.81
C GLU A 32 -20.48 0.31 50.82
N GLU A 33 -20.38 0.62 49.53
CA GLU A 33 -20.69 -0.32 48.46
C GLU A 33 -19.39 -0.85 47.83
N GLY A 34 -19.28 -2.17 47.69
CA GLY A 34 -18.08 -2.78 47.11
C GLY A 34 -18.04 -4.30 47.24
N ILE A 35 -16.87 -4.88 46.95
CA ILE A 35 -16.62 -6.32 47.08
C ILE A 35 -15.86 -6.56 48.39
N SER A 36 -16.49 -7.29 49.31
CA SER A 36 -15.86 -7.68 50.58
C SER A 36 -14.88 -8.83 50.39
N LEU A 37 -15.21 -9.78 49.51
CA LEU A 37 -14.38 -10.94 49.18
C LEU A 37 -14.52 -11.32 47.70
N PHE A 38 -13.38 -11.50 47.05
CA PHE A 38 -13.26 -12.05 45.70
C PHE A 38 -12.44 -13.35 45.77
N ASP A 39 -13.11 -14.49 45.85
CA ASP A 39 -12.47 -15.79 45.98
C ASP A 39 -12.57 -16.59 44.69
N VAL A 40 -11.44 -16.91 44.09
CA VAL A 40 -11.37 -17.64 42.81
C VAL A 40 -10.78 -19.02 43.02
N GLU A 41 -11.61 -20.02 42.73
CA GLU A 41 -11.18 -21.41 42.68
C GLU A 41 -11.02 -21.84 41.23
N ALA A 42 -9.78 -22.14 40.84
CA ALA A 42 -9.42 -22.62 39.52
C ALA A 42 -8.98 -24.09 39.58
N THR A 43 -9.52 -24.92 38.68
CA THR A 43 -9.11 -26.32 38.53
C THR A 43 -8.65 -26.55 37.10
N LEU A 44 -7.38 -26.95 36.94
CA LEU A 44 -6.81 -27.20 35.62
C LEU A 44 -7.00 -28.67 35.23
N GLN A 45 -7.89 -28.93 34.28
CA GLN A 45 -8.25 -30.29 33.86
C GLN A 45 -7.13 -30.95 33.03
N PRO A 46 -7.06 -32.30 32.96
CA PRO A 46 -6.01 -33.03 32.22
C PRO A 46 -5.99 -32.74 30.71
N ASN A 47 -7.09 -32.22 30.16
CA ASN A 47 -7.22 -31.81 28.76
C ASN A 47 -6.76 -30.35 28.52
N GLY A 48 -6.23 -29.66 29.53
CA GLY A 48 -5.77 -28.26 29.45
C GLY A 48 -6.88 -27.22 29.55
N VAL A 49 -8.10 -27.61 29.92
CA VAL A 49 -9.21 -26.67 30.20
C VAL A 49 -9.12 -26.19 31.65
N LEU A 50 -9.14 -24.88 31.84
CA LEU A 50 -9.17 -24.26 33.16
C LEU A 50 -10.63 -24.00 33.57
N ASP A 51 -11.11 -24.72 34.58
CA ASP A 51 -12.45 -24.58 35.15
C ASP A 51 -12.38 -23.59 36.32
N ILE A 52 -13.08 -22.47 36.21
CA ILE A 52 -13.00 -21.36 37.16
C ILE A 52 -14.35 -21.11 37.82
N LYS A 53 -14.35 -21.00 39.14
CA LYS A 53 -15.46 -20.53 39.95
C LYS A 53 -15.05 -19.27 40.70
N GLU A 54 -15.65 -18.15 40.33
CA GLU A 54 -15.48 -16.88 41.02
C GLU A 54 -16.60 -16.72 42.05
N ASN A 55 -16.27 -16.76 43.33
CA ASN A 55 -17.17 -16.50 44.46
C ASN A 55 -16.98 -15.04 44.90
N ILE A 56 -17.99 -14.21 44.64
CA ILE A 56 -17.91 -12.76 44.82
C ILE A 56 -18.93 -12.33 45.88
N HIS A 57 -18.45 -11.78 46.98
CA HIS A 57 -19.28 -11.28 48.07
C HIS A 57 -19.48 -9.77 47.90
N PHE A 58 -20.70 -9.40 47.53
CA PHE A 58 -21.07 -8.00 47.32
C PHE A 58 -21.75 -7.42 48.54
N GLN A 59 -21.38 -6.19 48.86
CA GLN A 59 -22.12 -5.33 49.76
C GLN A 59 -22.88 -4.28 48.93
N ALA A 60 -24.16 -4.51 48.63
CA ALA A 60 -24.96 -3.57 47.85
C ALA A 60 -25.57 -2.51 48.77
N ARG A 61 -25.31 -1.23 48.50
CA ARG A 61 -25.83 -0.07 49.24
C ARG A 61 -26.57 0.92 48.35
N ASN A 62 -27.01 0.44 47.19
CA ASN A 62 -27.89 1.13 46.27
C ASN A 62 -27.26 2.40 45.65
N GLN A 63 -25.95 2.39 45.43
CA GLN A 63 -25.21 3.53 44.88
C GLN A 63 -24.89 3.31 43.40
N GLN A 64 -24.09 2.30 43.09
CA GLN A 64 -23.69 1.84 41.77
C GLN A 64 -24.29 0.45 41.45
N ILE A 65 -24.36 -0.45 42.43
CA ILE A 65 -24.97 -1.79 42.29
C ILE A 65 -26.50 -1.68 42.44
N LYS A 66 -27.19 -1.44 41.32
CA LYS A 66 -28.67 -1.25 41.29
C LYS A 66 -29.43 -2.38 40.63
N HIS A 67 -28.90 -2.93 39.55
CA HIS A 67 -29.58 -3.92 38.71
C HIS A 67 -28.78 -5.21 38.58
N GLY A 68 -27.53 -5.20 39.02
CA GLY A 68 -26.54 -6.22 38.73
C GLY A 68 -25.18 -5.60 38.47
N PHE A 69 -24.29 -6.34 37.80
CA PHE A 69 -22.92 -5.93 37.52
C PHE A 69 -22.41 -6.53 36.21
N TYR A 70 -21.26 -6.02 35.75
CA TYR A 70 -20.58 -6.48 34.55
C TYR A 70 -19.28 -7.18 34.96
N ARG A 71 -19.05 -8.38 34.44
CA ARG A 71 -17.78 -9.09 34.58
C ARG A 71 -17.11 -9.20 33.22
N ASP A 72 -16.07 -8.41 33.01
CA ASP A 72 -15.31 -8.38 31.76
C ASP A 72 -14.18 -9.41 31.80
N LEU A 73 -14.11 -10.26 30.78
CA LEU A 73 -13.09 -11.29 30.62
C LEU A 73 -12.33 -11.08 29.29
N PRO A 74 -10.98 -11.09 29.29
CA PRO A 74 -10.19 -10.88 28.08
C PRO A 74 -10.31 -12.07 27.15
N ARG A 75 -10.59 -11.84 25.88
CA ARG A 75 -10.60 -12.90 24.85
C ARG A 75 -9.27 -13.07 24.15
N LEU A 76 -8.51 -11.99 24.08
CA LEU A 76 -7.19 -11.96 23.49
C LEU A 76 -6.19 -11.76 24.62
N TRP A 77 -5.19 -12.63 24.66
CA TRP A 77 -4.08 -12.48 25.58
C TRP A 77 -2.78 -12.42 24.80
N MET A 78 -2.03 -11.34 25.00
CA MET A 78 -0.69 -11.17 24.43
C MET A 78 0.31 -11.84 25.36
N GLN A 79 1.00 -12.85 24.83
CA GLN A 79 2.03 -13.56 25.56
C GLN A 79 3.31 -12.72 25.64
N PRO A 80 4.19 -13.00 26.63
CA PRO A 80 5.45 -12.28 26.77
C PRO A 80 6.39 -12.35 25.55
N ASP A 81 6.25 -13.37 24.70
CA ASP A 81 7.00 -13.54 23.45
C ASP A 81 6.43 -12.72 22.27
N GLY A 82 5.29 -12.04 22.48
CA GLY A 82 4.60 -11.23 21.49
C GLY A 82 3.59 -12.00 20.63
N ASP A 83 3.41 -13.30 20.86
CA ASP A 83 2.36 -14.07 20.21
C ASP A 83 1.01 -13.87 20.91
N ALA A 84 -0.07 -14.02 20.16
CA ALA A 84 -1.41 -13.86 20.67
C ALA A 84 -2.08 -15.22 20.90
N ALA A 85 -2.67 -15.38 22.08
CA ALA A 85 -3.49 -16.52 22.45
C ALA A 85 -4.98 -16.14 22.48
N LEU A 86 -5.82 -16.97 21.86
CA LEU A 86 -7.27 -16.82 21.91
C LEU A 86 -7.83 -17.64 23.08
N LEU A 87 -8.44 -16.94 24.04
CA LEU A 87 -9.12 -17.54 25.19
C LEU A 87 -10.56 -17.87 24.80
N ASN A 88 -10.89 -19.16 24.83
CA ASN A 88 -12.23 -19.65 24.50
C ASN A 88 -13.02 -19.93 25.77
N TYR A 89 -13.99 -19.07 26.06
CA TYR A 89 -14.83 -19.17 27.25
C TYR A 89 -16.12 -19.96 26.96
N HIS A 90 -16.47 -20.81 27.91
CA HIS A 90 -17.77 -21.46 28.01
C HIS A 90 -18.35 -21.15 29.40
N ILE A 91 -19.37 -20.29 29.45
CA ILE A 91 -20.04 -19.94 30.71
C ILE A 91 -21.00 -21.07 31.08
N VAL A 92 -20.78 -21.68 32.25
CA VAL A 92 -21.63 -22.76 32.78
C VAL A 92 -22.87 -22.16 33.42
N GLY A 93 -22.72 -21.09 34.21
CA GLY A 93 -23.84 -20.37 34.79
C GLY A 93 -23.44 -19.35 35.85
N VAL A 94 -24.45 -18.61 36.33
CA VAL A 94 -24.31 -17.63 37.40
C VAL A 94 -25.37 -17.90 38.46
N THR A 95 -24.98 -17.86 39.74
CA THR A 95 -25.91 -17.97 40.87
C THR A 95 -25.75 -16.80 41.82
N ARG A 96 -26.83 -16.47 42.53
CA ARG A 96 -26.88 -15.54 43.66
C ARG A 96 -27.46 -16.28 44.86
N ASP A 97 -26.71 -16.32 45.95
CA ASP A 97 -27.05 -17.01 47.20
C ASP A 97 -27.46 -18.48 46.94
N GLY A 98 -26.79 -19.13 46.00
CA GLY A 98 -27.04 -20.52 45.58
C GLY A 98 -28.23 -20.71 44.61
N ILE A 99 -28.95 -19.65 44.26
CA ILE A 99 -30.09 -19.68 43.32
C ILE A 99 -29.62 -19.17 41.95
N PRO A 100 -30.01 -19.80 40.82
CA PRO A 100 -29.68 -19.28 39.49
C PRO A 100 -30.14 -17.84 39.27
N GLU A 101 -29.23 -17.00 38.76
CA GLU A 101 -29.48 -15.58 38.47
C GLU A 101 -29.50 -15.38 36.94
N PRO A 102 -30.36 -14.51 36.38
CA PRO A 102 -30.34 -14.18 34.96
C PRO A 102 -29.01 -13.52 34.55
N TRP A 103 -28.50 -13.91 33.39
CA TRP A 103 -27.31 -13.33 32.79
C TRP A 103 -27.37 -13.40 31.26
N HIS A 104 -26.60 -12.55 30.60
CA HIS A 104 -26.37 -12.59 29.15
C HIS A 104 -24.93 -12.17 28.84
N LEU A 105 -24.50 -12.46 27.61
CA LEU A 105 -23.19 -12.05 27.11
C LEU A 105 -23.33 -10.84 26.21
N ASP A 106 -22.63 -9.78 26.58
CA ASP A 106 -22.35 -8.66 25.70
C ASP A 106 -20.93 -8.79 25.16
N TRP A 107 -20.80 -8.59 23.86
CA TRP A 107 -19.52 -8.76 23.16
C TRP A 107 -18.96 -7.39 22.82
N HIS A 108 -17.73 -7.13 23.28
CA HIS A 108 -17.01 -5.89 23.05
C HIS A 108 -15.62 -6.16 22.46
N ILE A 109 -14.94 -5.12 22.04
CA ILE A 109 -13.62 -5.19 21.42
C ILE A 109 -12.63 -5.84 22.40
N GLY A 110 -12.06 -6.99 22.07
CA GLY A 110 -11.03 -7.66 22.90
C GLY A 110 -11.56 -8.35 24.17
N LEU A 111 -12.83 -8.12 24.53
CA LEU A 111 -13.42 -8.45 25.82
C LEU A 111 -14.77 -9.13 25.66
N MET A 112 -15.08 -10.04 26.57
CA MET A 112 -16.40 -10.63 26.74
C MET A 112 -16.97 -10.18 28.08
N SER A 113 -18.11 -9.49 28.06
CA SER A 113 -18.76 -8.98 29.26
C SER A 113 -19.91 -9.89 29.65
N ILE A 114 -19.82 -10.52 30.83
CA ILE A 114 -20.93 -11.24 31.44
C ILE A 114 -21.78 -10.20 32.18
N VAL A 115 -22.97 -9.93 31.66
CA VAL A 115 -23.93 -9.02 32.28
C VAL A 115 -24.81 -9.83 33.21
N VAL A 116 -24.63 -9.65 34.51
CA VAL A 116 -25.36 -10.39 35.56
C VAL A 116 -26.47 -9.50 36.11
N GLY A 117 -27.67 -10.07 36.28
CA GLY A 117 -28.84 -9.38 36.82
C GLY A 117 -29.85 -8.95 35.75
N ASP A 118 -30.89 -8.25 36.18
CA ASP A 118 -32.01 -7.83 35.33
C ASP A 118 -32.13 -6.30 35.31
N LYS A 119 -32.01 -5.70 34.12
CA LYS A 119 -32.13 -4.25 33.91
C LYS A 119 -33.48 -3.69 34.37
N GLN A 120 -34.52 -4.51 34.44
CA GLN A 120 -35.87 -4.10 34.87
C GLN A 120 -36.12 -4.26 36.37
N ARG A 121 -35.25 -5.00 37.08
CA ARG A 121 -35.43 -5.29 38.50
C ARG A 121 -34.37 -4.59 39.33
N PHE A 122 -34.81 -3.95 40.40
CA PHE A 122 -33.90 -3.34 41.36
C PHE A 122 -33.41 -4.35 42.38
N LEU A 123 -32.12 -4.31 42.69
CA LEU A 123 -31.48 -5.09 43.73
C LEU A 123 -31.63 -4.33 45.07
N PRO A 124 -32.34 -4.90 46.06
CA PRO A 124 -32.44 -4.28 47.38
C PRO A 124 -31.07 -4.13 48.04
N GLN A 125 -30.97 -3.18 48.97
CA GLN A 125 -29.79 -3.07 49.84
C GLN A 125 -29.62 -4.36 50.65
N GLY A 126 -28.41 -4.91 50.66
CA GLY A 126 -28.10 -6.17 51.34
C GLY A 126 -26.72 -6.70 50.94
N ASP A 127 -26.38 -7.84 51.52
CA ASP A 127 -25.13 -8.53 51.24
C ASP A 127 -25.46 -9.80 50.44
N TYR A 128 -24.77 -10.01 49.33
CA TYR A 128 -25.12 -11.03 48.34
C TYR A 128 -23.89 -11.86 47.96
N HIS A 129 -24.09 -13.16 47.77
CA HIS A 129 -23.05 -14.09 47.37
C HIS A 129 -23.27 -14.52 45.93
N TYR A 130 -22.47 -14.01 45.00
CA TYR A 130 -22.54 -14.42 43.61
C TYR A 130 -21.49 -15.48 43.31
N GLN A 131 -21.85 -16.46 42.48
CA GLN A 131 -20.89 -17.39 41.92
C GLN A 131 -21.01 -17.38 40.40
N ILE A 132 -19.90 -17.10 39.71
CA ILE A 132 -19.77 -17.23 38.26
C ILE A 132 -18.94 -18.47 37.97
N HIS A 133 -19.50 -19.42 37.23
CA HIS A 133 -18.81 -20.64 36.82
C HIS A 133 -18.59 -20.64 35.32
N TYR A 134 -17.33 -20.74 34.89
CA TYR A 134 -16.97 -20.82 33.49
C TYR A 134 -15.72 -21.65 33.25
N GLN A 135 -15.57 -22.10 32.00
CA GLN A 135 -14.42 -22.84 31.52
C GLN A 135 -13.68 -22.03 30.48
N VAL A 136 -12.36 -21.99 30.56
CA VAL A 136 -11.51 -21.33 29.57
C VAL A 136 -10.50 -22.31 29.00
N LYS A 137 -10.43 -22.38 27.67
CA LYS A 137 -9.38 -23.12 26.96
C LYS A 137 -8.24 -22.17 26.61
N ASN A 138 -7.05 -22.74 26.42
CA ASN A 138 -5.87 -22.02 25.92
C ASN A 138 -5.31 -20.97 26.90
N ALA A 139 -5.52 -21.18 28.20
CA ALA A 139 -5.19 -20.21 29.25
C ALA A 139 -3.78 -20.34 29.85
N PHE A 140 -2.96 -21.28 29.38
CA PHE A 140 -1.59 -21.52 29.87
C PHE A 140 -0.58 -21.46 28.72
N LEU A 141 0.70 -21.29 29.04
CA LEU A 141 1.82 -21.39 28.11
C LEU A 141 2.62 -22.66 28.35
N ARG A 142 3.32 -23.10 27.30
CA ARG A 142 4.28 -24.20 27.36
C ARG A 142 5.67 -23.68 27.07
N GLU A 143 6.56 -23.75 28.05
CA GLU A 143 7.92 -23.21 28.01
C GLU A 143 8.94 -24.30 28.36
N GLY A 144 9.54 -24.91 27.33
CA GLY A 144 10.48 -26.01 27.51
C GLY A 144 9.86 -27.20 28.24
N ASP A 145 10.42 -27.57 29.38
CA ASP A 145 9.94 -28.68 30.23
C ASP A 145 8.93 -28.23 31.31
N SER A 146 8.48 -26.98 31.29
CA SER A 146 7.50 -26.42 32.23
C SER A 146 6.30 -25.81 31.51
N ASP A 147 5.14 -25.89 32.14
CA ASP A 147 3.95 -25.15 31.74
C ASP A 147 3.71 -24.01 32.75
N LEU A 148 3.09 -22.91 32.29
CA LEU A 148 2.93 -21.66 33.03
C LEU A 148 1.50 -21.12 32.90
N LEU A 149 0.88 -20.72 34.01
CA LEU A 149 -0.36 -19.94 34.04
C LEU A 149 -0.03 -18.53 34.52
N ILE A 150 -0.41 -17.52 33.73
CA ILE A 150 -0.46 -16.12 34.15
C ILE A 150 -1.92 -15.70 34.07
N TRP A 151 -2.53 -15.36 35.20
CA TRP A 151 -3.96 -15.09 35.26
C TRP A 151 -4.25 -13.83 36.07
N ASN A 152 -4.96 -12.88 35.48
CA ASN A 152 -5.49 -11.72 36.19
C ASN A 152 -6.81 -12.13 36.88
N VAL A 153 -6.75 -12.25 38.21
CA VAL A 153 -7.82 -12.80 39.06
C VAL A 153 -8.99 -11.83 39.15
N THR A 154 -8.72 -10.57 39.47
CA THR A 154 -9.74 -9.55 39.72
C THR A 154 -10.25 -8.90 38.44
N GLY A 155 -9.34 -8.59 37.51
CA GLY A 155 -9.60 -7.71 36.37
C GLY A 155 -9.70 -6.22 36.75
N ASN A 156 -9.68 -5.35 35.73
CA ASN A 156 -9.28 -3.94 35.91
C ASN A 156 -10.47 -2.97 35.91
N HIS A 157 -11.68 -3.48 35.62
CA HIS A 157 -12.84 -2.66 35.26
C HIS A 157 -13.90 -2.54 36.36
N TRP A 158 -13.60 -3.01 37.56
CA TRP A 158 -14.51 -2.87 38.69
C TRP A 158 -14.64 -1.39 39.12
N PRO A 159 -15.86 -0.88 39.32
CA PRO A 159 -16.07 0.53 39.67
C PRO A 159 -15.96 0.79 41.19
N PHE A 160 -15.67 -0.23 41.99
CA PHE A 160 -15.55 -0.21 43.45
C PHE A 160 -14.30 -0.95 43.92
N GLU A 161 -13.95 -0.75 45.20
CA GLU A 161 -12.84 -1.43 45.87
C GLU A 161 -13.12 -2.91 46.13
N ILE A 162 -12.07 -3.72 46.00
CA ILE A 162 -12.04 -5.14 46.36
C ILE A 162 -11.19 -5.26 47.63
N TYR A 163 -11.83 -5.55 48.75
CA TYR A 163 -11.16 -5.55 50.06
C TYR A 163 -10.28 -6.77 50.30
N LYS A 164 -10.71 -7.93 49.83
CA LYS A 164 -9.99 -9.19 49.98
C LYS A 164 -10.09 -10.03 48.72
N THR A 165 -8.95 -10.50 48.23
CA THR A 165 -8.84 -11.38 47.07
C THR A 165 -8.14 -12.67 47.47
N LEU A 166 -8.72 -13.80 47.09
CA LEU A 166 -8.16 -15.13 47.26
C LEU A 166 -8.09 -15.82 45.90
N PHE A 167 -6.99 -16.54 45.65
CA PHE A 167 -6.86 -17.39 44.49
C PHE A 167 -6.32 -18.76 44.88
N SER A 168 -6.93 -19.80 44.33
CA SER A 168 -6.46 -21.17 44.48
C SER A 168 -6.45 -21.89 43.14
N LEU A 169 -5.31 -22.48 42.78
CA LEU A 169 -5.18 -23.36 41.62
C LEU A 169 -5.00 -24.80 42.08
N LYS A 170 -5.86 -25.68 41.59
CA LYS A 170 -5.79 -27.13 41.87
C LYS A 170 -5.54 -27.89 40.57
N LEU A 171 -4.67 -28.89 40.64
CA LEU A 171 -4.54 -29.92 39.62
C LEU A 171 -5.27 -31.18 40.14
N PRO A 172 -6.13 -31.81 39.34
CA PRO A 172 -6.81 -33.03 39.74
C PRO A 172 -5.79 -34.14 40.01
N ASP A 173 -6.12 -35.00 40.98
CA ASP A 173 -5.38 -36.22 41.33
C ASP A 173 -3.96 -36.03 41.90
N ILE A 174 -3.59 -34.80 42.30
CA ILE A 174 -2.31 -34.53 42.98
C ILE A 174 -2.55 -34.02 44.40
N ALA A 175 -1.96 -34.70 45.38
CA ALA A 175 -1.96 -34.26 46.78
C ALA A 175 -0.73 -33.39 47.06
N GLY A 176 -0.94 -32.25 47.73
CA GLY A 176 0.11 -31.28 48.05
C GLY A 176 0.25 -30.17 47.02
N ASN A 177 1.33 -29.40 47.10
CA ASN A 177 1.64 -28.30 46.18
C ASN A 177 2.51 -28.82 45.01
N PRO A 178 1.96 -28.98 43.79
CA PRO A 178 2.70 -29.48 42.63
C PRO A 178 3.50 -28.39 41.88
N PHE A 179 3.42 -27.14 42.33
CA PHE A 179 3.96 -26.00 41.61
C PHE A 179 5.44 -25.82 41.91
N SER A 180 6.24 -25.65 40.85
CA SER A 180 7.67 -25.36 40.97
C SER A 180 7.94 -23.89 41.32
N GLU A 181 7.01 -23.00 40.96
CA GLU A 181 7.09 -21.57 41.19
C GLU A 181 5.67 -21.02 41.35
N ILE A 182 5.49 -20.14 42.34
CA ILE A 182 4.26 -19.37 42.55
C ILE A 182 4.69 -17.93 42.77
N ASP A 183 4.11 -17.00 42.03
CA ASP A 183 4.34 -15.57 42.21
C ASP A 183 3.03 -14.79 42.08
N LEU A 184 3.04 -13.55 42.59
CA LEU A 184 1.92 -12.63 42.49
C LEU A 184 2.41 -11.23 42.15
N PHE A 185 1.64 -10.52 41.34
CA PHE A 185 1.93 -9.17 40.89
C PHE A 185 0.68 -8.31 41.04
N THR A 186 0.88 -7.12 41.60
CA THR A 186 -0.16 -6.12 41.84
C THR A 186 0.24 -4.76 41.26
N GLY A 187 -0.71 -3.98 40.77
CA GLY A 187 -0.47 -2.62 40.26
C GLY A 187 -1.07 -2.39 38.88
N GLU A 188 -0.56 -1.39 38.16
CA GLU A 188 -0.92 -1.15 36.76
C GLU A 188 -0.20 -2.12 35.81
N GLU A 189 -0.55 -2.09 34.52
CA GLU A 189 0.09 -2.93 33.51
C GLU A 189 1.61 -2.69 33.46
N GLY A 190 2.39 -3.74 33.74
CA GLY A 190 3.86 -3.69 33.78
C GLY A 190 4.46 -3.48 35.17
N ASP A 191 3.64 -3.22 36.19
CA ASP A 191 4.10 -3.15 37.57
C ASP A 191 4.46 -4.53 38.14
N THR A 192 5.39 -4.53 39.09
CA THR A 192 5.92 -5.76 39.72
C THR A 192 5.78 -5.76 41.24
N TYR A 193 4.90 -4.89 41.78
CA TYR A 193 4.65 -4.86 43.22
C TYR A 193 4.03 -6.17 43.68
N ARG A 194 4.35 -6.57 44.91
CA ARG A 194 3.89 -7.84 45.50
C ARG A 194 3.09 -7.57 46.76
N ASN A 195 1.80 -7.31 46.60
CA ASN A 195 0.91 -7.00 47.72
C ASN A 195 0.02 -8.18 48.14
N GLY A 196 0.65 -9.27 48.57
CA GLY A 196 -0.06 -10.47 49.00
C GLY A 196 0.82 -11.45 49.77
N HIS A 197 0.22 -12.58 50.13
CA HIS A 197 0.82 -13.70 50.83
C HIS A 197 0.59 -14.98 50.04
N ILE A 198 1.64 -15.79 49.91
CA ILE A 198 1.58 -17.13 49.34
C ILE A 198 1.56 -18.11 50.53
N LEU A 199 0.51 -18.93 50.62
CA LEU A 199 0.33 -19.92 51.66
C LEU A 199 1.06 -21.22 51.32
N GLU A 200 1.37 -22.04 52.33
CA GLU A 200 2.12 -23.30 52.16
C GLU A 200 1.42 -24.30 51.22
N ASP A 201 0.09 -24.25 51.15
CA ASP A 201 -0.74 -25.07 50.27
C ASP A 201 -0.83 -24.52 48.83
N GLY A 202 -0.12 -23.44 48.52
CA GLY A 202 -0.09 -22.81 47.20
C GLY A 202 -1.22 -21.83 46.93
N ARG A 203 -2.07 -21.52 47.91
CA ARG A 203 -3.08 -20.45 47.78
C ARG A 203 -2.44 -19.07 47.91
N ILE A 204 -3.04 -18.09 47.25
CA ILE A 204 -2.60 -16.69 47.30
C ILE A 204 -3.70 -15.84 47.92
N GLU A 205 -3.30 -14.94 48.83
CA GLU A 205 -4.17 -14.00 49.53
C GLU A 205 -3.66 -12.57 49.39
N SER A 206 -4.53 -11.61 49.14
CA SER A 206 -4.20 -10.19 49.13
C SER A 206 -3.93 -9.63 50.52
N ARG A 207 -3.00 -8.69 50.65
CA ARG A 207 -2.74 -8.01 51.93
C ARG A 207 -3.64 -6.78 52.15
N ASP A 208 -3.81 -5.97 51.12
CA ASP A 208 -4.57 -4.71 51.19
C ASP A 208 -5.72 -4.69 50.16
N PRO A 209 -6.74 -3.82 50.36
CA PRO A 209 -7.76 -3.56 49.36
C PRO A 209 -7.21 -2.98 48.05
N PHE A 210 -7.81 -3.34 46.92
CA PHE A 210 -7.44 -2.85 45.59
C PHE A 210 -8.56 -2.02 44.97
N TYR A 211 -8.20 -0.95 44.25
CA TYR A 211 -9.13 -0.17 43.43
C TYR A 211 -8.55 0.00 42.03
N ARG A 212 -9.17 -0.65 41.03
CA ARG A 212 -8.70 -0.60 39.62
C ARG A 212 -7.23 -0.98 39.45
N GLU A 213 -6.72 -1.85 40.31
CA GLU A 213 -5.38 -2.44 40.23
C GLU A 213 -5.50 -3.91 39.86
N ASP A 214 -4.52 -4.40 39.11
CA ASP A 214 -4.48 -5.79 38.66
C ASP A 214 -4.05 -6.68 39.82
N PHE A 215 -4.70 -7.83 39.99
CA PHE A 215 -4.20 -8.89 40.85
C PHE A 215 -3.88 -10.10 39.98
N THR A 216 -2.63 -10.17 39.54
CA THR A 216 -2.17 -11.20 38.61
C THR A 216 -1.37 -12.26 39.35
N VAL A 217 -1.70 -13.52 39.11
CA VAL A 217 -1.01 -14.67 39.70
C VAL A 217 -0.23 -15.42 38.63
N LEU A 218 0.90 -15.98 39.05
CA LEU A 218 1.77 -16.80 38.23
C LEU A 218 1.94 -18.16 38.91
N TYR A 219 1.63 -19.22 38.18
CA TYR A 219 1.85 -20.60 38.62
C TYR A 219 2.64 -21.34 37.55
N ARG A 220 3.75 -21.96 37.94
CA ARG A 220 4.56 -22.82 37.06
C ARG A 220 4.53 -24.25 37.57
N TRP A 221 4.42 -25.20 36.65
CA TRP A 221 4.48 -26.62 36.98
C TRP A 221 5.23 -27.42 35.91
N PRO A 222 5.77 -28.61 36.24
CA PRO A 222 6.42 -29.46 35.25
C PRO A 222 5.45 -29.90 34.16
N HIS A 223 5.87 -29.80 32.90
CA HIS A 223 5.04 -30.14 31.74
C HIS A 223 4.52 -31.60 31.79
N ALA A 224 5.25 -32.50 32.43
CA ALA A 224 4.86 -33.89 32.63
C ALA A 224 3.49 -34.07 33.32
N LEU A 225 3.04 -33.10 34.12
CA LEU A 225 1.72 -33.14 34.77
C LEU A 225 0.55 -32.97 33.80
N LEU A 226 0.78 -32.32 32.64
CA LEU A 226 -0.20 -32.11 31.57
C LEU A 226 0.34 -32.55 30.20
N GLY A 227 1.13 -33.62 30.16
CA GLY A 227 1.74 -34.11 28.92
C GLY A 227 0.73 -34.48 27.82
N ASN A 228 -0.49 -34.87 28.19
CA ASN A 228 -1.56 -35.23 27.25
C ASN A 228 -2.39 -34.03 26.78
N ALA A 229 -2.25 -32.86 27.40
CA ALA A 229 -2.99 -31.67 27.01
C ALA A 229 -2.44 -31.12 25.68
N PRO A 230 -3.32 -30.77 24.72
CA PRO A 230 -2.90 -30.14 23.48
C PRO A 230 -2.12 -28.86 23.79
N ALA A 231 -1.06 -28.60 23.01
CA ALA A 231 -0.31 -27.37 23.16
C ALA A 231 -1.25 -26.16 22.94
N PRO A 232 -1.09 -25.10 23.75
CA PRO A 232 -1.86 -23.89 23.56
C PRO A 232 -1.66 -23.34 22.14
N GLN A 233 -2.75 -22.92 21.50
CA GLN A 233 -2.74 -22.34 20.17
C GLN A 233 -2.39 -20.87 20.28
N THR A 234 -1.16 -20.54 19.88
CA THR A 234 -0.67 -19.18 19.76
C THR A 234 -0.38 -18.88 18.30
N THR A 235 -0.56 -17.63 17.89
CA THR A 235 -0.04 -17.19 16.60
C THR A 235 0.59 -15.82 16.70
N ASN A 236 1.68 -15.66 15.97
CA ASN A 236 2.20 -14.35 15.69
C ASN A 236 1.26 -13.63 14.73
N ILE A 237 0.71 -12.49 15.17
CA ILE A 237 -0.30 -11.74 14.42
C ILE A 237 0.23 -11.33 13.03
N PHE A 238 1.49 -10.91 12.96
CA PHE A 238 2.09 -10.40 11.73
C PHE A 238 2.34 -11.51 10.71
N SER A 239 2.83 -12.67 11.17
CA SER A 239 3.04 -13.82 10.29
C SER A 239 1.72 -14.44 9.85
N HIS A 240 0.72 -14.51 10.72
CA HIS A 240 -0.62 -15.02 10.40
C HIS A 240 -1.30 -14.18 9.31
N LEU A 241 -1.16 -12.85 9.36
CA LEU A 241 -1.74 -11.95 8.36
C LEU A 241 -1.08 -12.10 6.97
N LEU A 242 0.24 -12.25 6.94
CA LEU A 242 1.03 -12.14 5.71
C LEU A 242 1.38 -13.47 5.06
N LEU A 243 1.62 -14.51 5.86
CA LEU A 243 2.15 -15.78 5.39
C LEU A 243 1.10 -16.87 5.50
N PRO A 244 0.88 -17.67 4.44
CA PRO A 244 0.04 -18.84 4.54
C PRO A 244 0.67 -19.85 5.50
N SER A 245 -0.18 -20.51 6.30
CA SER A 245 0.22 -21.68 7.06
C SER A 245 0.16 -22.92 6.16
N THR A 246 0.65 -24.07 6.66
CA THR A 246 0.56 -25.34 5.93
C THR A 246 -0.88 -25.73 5.61
N SER A 247 -1.85 -25.36 6.45
CA SER A 247 -3.27 -25.63 6.25
C SER A 247 -3.95 -24.66 5.27
N THR A 248 -3.33 -23.53 4.96
CA THR A 248 -3.93 -22.47 4.10
C THR A 248 -3.16 -22.23 2.81
N LEU A 249 -2.17 -23.06 2.50
CA LEU A 249 -1.28 -22.90 1.34
C LEU A 249 -2.03 -22.84 -0.01
N LEU A 250 -3.20 -23.48 -0.11
CA LEU A 250 -4.06 -23.43 -1.30
C LEU A 250 -4.54 -22.01 -1.65
N ILE A 251 -4.63 -21.12 -0.67
CA ILE A 251 -5.06 -19.72 -0.86
C ILE A 251 -4.07 -18.95 -1.75
N CYS A 252 -2.80 -19.34 -1.81
CA CYS A 252 -1.79 -18.70 -2.66
C CYS A 252 -1.80 -19.18 -4.12
N PHE A 253 -2.52 -20.26 -4.44
CA PHE A 253 -2.52 -20.83 -5.79
C PHE A 253 -3.04 -19.86 -6.87
N PRO A 254 -4.14 -19.09 -6.65
CA PRO A 254 -4.59 -18.08 -7.62
C PRO A 254 -3.57 -16.98 -7.88
N CYS A 255 -2.81 -16.55 -6.86
CA CYS A 255 -1.71 -15.60 -7.02
C CYS A 255 -0.62 -16.17 -7.94
N LEU A 256 -0.21 -17.40 -7.67
CA LEU A 256 0.83 -18.09 -8.44
C LEU A 256 0.38 -18.31 -9.90
N PHE A 257 -0.88 -18.70 -10.11
CA PHE A 257 -1.48 -18.81 -11.43
C PHE A 257 -1.43 -17.48 -12.20
N LEU A 258 -1.81 -16.36 -11.58
CA LEU A 258 -1.74 -15.04 -12.22
C LEU A 258 -0.30 -14.62 -12.52
N ALA A 259 0.64 -14.87 -11.60
CA ALA A 259 2.06 -14.55 -11.82
C ALA A 259 2.64 -15.38 -12.98
N CYS A 260 2.39 -16.68 -13.01
CA CYS A 260 2.80 -17.56 -14.11
C CYS A 260 2.12 -17.18 -15.43
N GLY A 261 0.82 -16.87 -15.40
CA GLY A 261 0.06 -16.41 -16.56
C GLY A 261 0.60 -15.08 -17.10
N TRP A 262 0.95 -14.15 -16.22
CA TRP A 262 1.58 -12.89 -16.59
C TRP A 262 2.97 -13.13 -17.20
N LEU A 263 3.84 -13.94 -16.57
CA LEU A 263 5.16 -14.27 -17.11
C LEU A 263 5.07 -14.99 -18.47
N TYR A 264 4.12 -15.90 -18.62
CA TYR A 264 3.84 -16.60 -19.87
C TYR A 264 3.41 -15.62 -20.97
N LEU A 265 2.45 -14.74 -20.68
CA LEU A 265 1.99 -13.71 -21.60
C LEU A 265 3.04 -12.62 -21.85
N TRP A 266 3.93 -12.35 -20.89
CA TRP A 266 5.05 -11.43 -21.03
C TRP A 266 6.09 -11.99 -22.00
N LYS A 267 6.46 -13.27 -21.83
CA LYS A 267 7.36 -13.99 -22.73
C LYS A 267 6.75 -14.16 -24.13
N ARG A 268 5.42 -14.30 -24.21
CA ARG A 268 4.63 -14.32 -25.45
C ARG A 268 4.09 -12.96 -25.88
N ARG A 269 4.54 -11.85 -25.28
CA ARG A 269 4.32 -10.54 -25.90
C ARG A 269 4.84 -10.70 -27.32
N PRO A 270 4.20 -10.07 -28.32
CA PRO A 270 4.86 -9.91 -29.59
C PRO A 270 6.12 -9.04 -29.36
N GLN A 271 7.21 -9.62 -28.86
CA GLN A 271 8.42 -9.63 -29.65
C GLN A 271 7.97 -10.22 -30.96
N PHE A 272 7.58 -9.34 -31.89
CA PHE A 272 7.51 -9.66 -33.30
C PHE A 272 7.04 -11.09 -33.55
N THR A 273 5.74 -11.33 -33.73
CA THR A 273 5.45 -12.22 -34.85
C THR A 273 6.25 -11.59 -35.99
N PRO A 274 7.27 -12.25 -36.56
CA PRO A 274 8.00 -11.70 -37.67
C PRO A 274 6.95 -11.55 -38.77
N VAL A 275 6.29 -10.40 -38.79
CA VAL A 275 5.77 -9.86 -40.02
C VAL A 275 7.05 -9.64 -40.76
N ASP A 276 7.31 -10.47 -41.78
CA ASP A 276 8.43 -10.28 -42.68
C ASP A 276 8.50 -8.79 -42.98
N VAL A 277 9.56 -8.14 -42.50
CA VAL A 277 9.72 -6.71 -42.67
C VAL A 277 9.85 -6.54 -44.18
N ILE A 278 8.77 -6.08 -44.80
CA ILE A 278 8.69 -5.99 -46.26
C ILE A 278 9.85 -5.12 -46.72
N GLU A 279 10.76 -5.67 -47.53
CA GLU A 279 11.78 -4.85 -48.14
C GLU A 279 11.11 -3.77 -48.99
N THR A 280 11.31 -2.52 -48.59
CA THR A 280 10.70 -1.37 -49.22
C THR A 280 11.80 -0.48 -49.80
N ASP A 281 11.66 -0.11 -51.06
CA ASP A 281 12.60 0.77 -51.77
C ASP A 281 12.07 2.20 -51.94
N VAL A 282 10.82 2.44 -51.55
CA VAL A 282 10.12 3.72 -51.73
C VAL A 282 9.29 4.05 -50.50
N ILE A 283 9.41 5.28 -50.00
CA ILE A 283 8.56 5.78 -48.92
C ILE A 283 7.12 5.96 -49.46
N PRO A 284 6.09 5.35 -48.85
CA PRO A 284 4.72 5.50 -49.30
C PRO A 284 4.28 6.97 -49.31
N PRO A 285 3.50 7.41 -50.33
CA PRO A 285 3.13 8.82 -50.51
C PRO A 285 2.19 9.36 -49.41
N ASP A 286 1.54 8.47 -48.66
CA ASP A 286 0.63 8.77 -47.56
C ASP A 286 1.33 8.97 -46.20
N TYR A 287 2.63 8.68 -46.11
CA TYR A 287 3.38 8.87 -44.88
C TYR A 287 3.86 10.33 -44.72
N THR A 288 3.88 10.78 -43.47
CA THR A 288 4.68 11.93 -43.04
C THR A 288 5.80 11.46 -42.11
N PRO A 289 6.87 12.24 -41.90
CA PRO A 289 7.91 11.90 -40.93
C PRO A 289 7.36 11.69 -39.50
N GLY A 290 6.35 12.46 -39.10
CA GLY A 290 5.63 12.27 -37.85
C GLY A 290 4.91 10.93 -37.75
N VAL A 291 4.24 10.51 -38.84
CA VAL A 291 3.60 9.18 -38.93
C VAL A 291 4.66 8.07 -38.91
N LEU A 292 5.78 8.23 -39.62
CA LEU A 292 6.88 7.27 -39.58
C LEU A 292 7.37 7.07 -38.13
N ARG A 293 7.56 8.16 -37.39
CA ARG A 293 7.99 8.06 -35.99
C ARG A 293 6.94 7.37 -35.12
N LEU A 294 5.67 7.71 -35.32
CA LEU A 294 4.57 7.08 -34.60
C LEU A 294 4.49 5.57 -34.90
N ASP A 295 4.64 5.16 -36.15
CA ASP A 295 4.50 3.76 -36.53
C ASP A 295 5.76 2.94 -36.15
N ALA A 296 6.97 3.48 -36.33
CA ALA A 296 8.23 2.77 -36.05
C ALA A 296 8.67 2.83 -34.57
N LYS A 297 8.32 3.89 -33.84
CA LYS A 297 8.73 4.09 -32.43
C LYS A 297 7.54 4.17 -31.46
N LEU A 298 6.30 4.11 -31.96
CA LEU A 298 5.06 4.10 -31.15
C LEU A 298 4.84 5.37 -30.33
N VAL A 299 5.56 6.44 -30.67
CA VAL A 299 5.57 7.72 -29.96
C VAL A 299 5.62 8.87 -30.96
N TYR A 300 4.85 9.93 -30.69
CA TYR A 300 4.98 11.22 -31.35
C TYR A 300 5.49 12.25 -30.32
N ASP A 301 6.80 12.41 -30.27
CA ASP A 301 7.50 13.32 -29.36
C ASP A 301 8.00 14.59 -30.08
N ASP A 302 8.82 15.37 -29.39
CA ASP A 302 9.51 16.55 -29.90
C ASP A 302 10.23 16.28 -31.24
N LYS A 303 10.90 15.14 -31.39
CA LYS A 303 11.59 14.78 -32.63
C LYS A 303 10.62 14.51 -33.77
N GLY A 304 9.48 13.87 -33.50
CA GLY A 304 8.43 13.64 -34.50
C GLY A 304 7.85 14.96 -35.01
N PHE A 305 7.60 15.90 -34.10
CA PHE A 305 7.10 17.22 -34.44
C PHE A 305 8.13 18.07 -35.21
N CYS A 306 9.40 18.04 -34.79
CA CYS A 306 10.48 18.69 -35.53
C CYS A 306 10.63 18.10 -36.94
N ALA A 307 10.49 16.78 -37.09
CA ALA A 307 10.56 16.12 -38.39
C ALA A 307 9.44 16.58 -39.34
N ASP A 308 8.21 16.74 -38.85
CA ASP A 308 7.09 17.27 -39.64
C ASP A 308 7.30 18.75 -40.04
N ILE A 309 7.85 19.59 -39.14
CA ILE A 309 8.21 20.98 -39.49
C ILE A 309 9.29 21.01 -40.58
N VAL A 310 10.35 20.21 -40.44
CA VAL A 310 11.41 20.12 -41.45
C VAL A 310 10.83 19.68 -42.79
N ASN A 311 9.87 18.74 -42.80
CA ASN A 311 9.20 18.32 -44.03
C ASN A 311 8.45 19.48 -44.72
N LEU A 312 7.76 20.32 -43.95
CA LEU A 312 7.06 21.50 -44.49
C LEU A 312 8.03 22.54 -45.08
N ILE A 313 9.21 22.68 -44.48
CA ILE A 313 10.24 23.59 -45.01
C ILE A 313 10.84 23.01 -46.29
N VAL A 314 11.14 21.71 -46.33
CA VAL A 314 11.62 20.99 -47.52
C VAL A 314 10.62 21.09 -48.68
N LYS A 315 9.31 21.01 -48.38
CA LYS A 315 8.22 21.22 -49.34
C LYS A 315 8.03 22.68 -49.76
N GLY A 316 8.76 23.63 -49.15
CA GLY A 316 8.72 25.05 -49.49
C GLY A 316 7.45 25.77 -49.03
N LYS A 317 6.73 25.23 -48.04
CA LYS A 317 5.50 25.84 -47.47
C LYS A 317 5.79 26.73 -46.27
N ILE A 318 6.90 26.49 -45.61
CA ILE A 318 7.43 27.31 -44.51
C ILE A 318 8.83 27.74 -44.91
N HIS A 319 9.15 29.01 -44.67
CA HIS A 319 10.49 29.55 -44.77
C HIS A 319 10.99 29.91 -43.37
N LEU A 320 12.30 29.86 -43.16
CA LEU A 320 12.94 30.30 -41.93
C LEU A 320 13.72 31.57 -42.27
N GLU A 321 13.55 32.62 -41.47
CA GLU A 321 14.28 33.89 -41.61
C GLU A 321 15.00 34.18 -40.29
N ASP A 322 16.31 34.45 -40.35
CA ASP A 322 17.09 34.90 -39.19
C ASP A 322 16.98 36.42 -39.03
N GLN A 323 16.66 36.88 -37.82
CA GLN A 323 16.82 38.28 -37.44
C GLN A 323 18.08 38.43 -36.58
N TYR A 324 19.21 38.72 -37.24
CA TYR A 324 20.52 38.92 -36.60
C TYR A 324 20.49 40.01 -35.51
N ASP A 325 19.71 41.08 -35.71
CA ASP A 325 19.59 42.18 -34.74
C ASP A 325 18.99 41.79 -33.39
N LYS A 326 18.11 40.77 -33.36
CA LYS A 326 17.40 40.35 -32.14
C LYS A 326 17.80 38.96 -31.65
N ASN A 327 18.74 38.31 -32.34
CA ASN A 327 19.14 36.92 -32.11
C ASN A 327 17.92 35.98 -32.06
N GLN A 328 16.98 36.16 -32.99
CA GLN A 328 15.70 35.45 -33.06
C GLN A 328 15.51 34.84 -34.45
N GLN A 329 14.86 33.67 -34.49
CA GLN A 329 14.49 33.01 -35.73
C GLN A 329 12.99 33.12 -35.95
N ILE A 330 12.56 33.30 -37.20
CA ILE A 330 11.14 33.45 -37.55
C ILE A 330 10.76 32.40 -38.57
N LEU A 331 9.70 31.64 -38.28
CA LEU A 331 9.03 30.80 -39.27
C LEU A 331 8.01 31.65 -40.02
N ILE A 332 8.04 31.63 -41.34
CA ILE A 332 7.18 32.42 -42.21
C ILE A 332 6.41 31.48 -43.13
N ARG A 333 5.10 31.66 -43.20
CA ARG A 333 4.24 30.95 -44.13
C ARG A 333 4.51 31.45 -45.54
N VAL A 334 4.71 30.54 -46.48
CA VAL A 334 4.84 30.88 -47.90
C VAL A 334 3.45 30.87 -48.52
N ASN A 335 3.02 32.02 -49.08
CA ASN A 335 1.73 32.15 -49.75
C ASN A 335 1.70 31.36 -51.08
N GLU A 336 0.54 30.78 -51.38
CA GLU A 336 0.29 30.00 -52.59
C GLU A 336 0.43 30.92 -53.82
N GLY A 337 1.59 30.83 -54.48
CA GLY A 337 1.97 31.70 -55.60
C GLY A 337 3.48 31.89 -55.73
N ALA A 338 4.25 31.68 -54.66
CA ALA A 338 5.70 31.93 -54.63
C ALA A 338 6.59 30.70 -54.94
N THR A 339 6.04 29.50 -55.12
CA THR A 339 6.82 28.25 -55.29
C THR A 339 6.38 27.43 -56.51
N ARG A 340 7.36 26.92 -57.29
CA ARG A 340 7.17 26.04 -58.47
C ARG A 340 6.74 24.59 -58.14
N ASN A 341 6.75 24.19 -56.86
CA ASN A 341 6.42 22.83 -56.42
C ASN A 341 5.04 22.80 -55.75
N ASN A 342 4.01 22.45 -56.52
CA ASN A 342 2.65 22.19 -56.02
C ASN A 342 2.53 20.78 -55.43
N ALA A 343 3.42 20.42 -54.49
CA ALA A 343 3.28 19.16 -53.78
C ALA A 343 1.99 19.21 -52.93
N VAL A 344 1.09 18.25 -53.17
CA VAL A 344 -0.16 18.12 -52.42
C VAL A 344 0.19 17.88 -50.95
N LEU A 345 -0.36 18.74 -50.07
CA LEU A 345 -0.16 18.60 -48.63
C LEU A 345 -1.04 17.50 -48.08
N LEU A 346 -0.44 16.63 -47.27
CA LEU A 346 -1.18 15.59 -46.55
C LEU A 346 -2.05 16.23 -45.46
N PRO A 347 -3.15 15.59 -45.02
CA PRO A 347 -4.03 16.15 -43.99
C PRO A 347 -3.30 16.53 -42.70
N ALA A 348 -2.31 15.73 -42.29
CA ALA A 348 -1.46 16.00 -41.12
C ALA A 348 -0.62 17.28 -41.29
N GLU A 349 -0.11 17.51 -42.50
CA GLU A 349 0.73 18.67 -42.83
C GLU A 349 -0.09 19.95 -42.93
N GLN A 350 -1.30 19.87 -43.49
CA GLN A 350 -2.27 20.98 -43.52
C GLN A 350 -2.63 21.40 -42.09
N LEU A 351 -2.95 20.43 -41.22
CA LEU A 351 -3.28 20.69 -39.82
C LEU A 351 -2.11 21.32 -39.06
N LEU A 352 -0.88 20.87 -39.30
CA LEU A 352 0.31 21.49 -38.70
C LEU A 352 0.48 22.94 -39.15
N LEU A 353 0.30 23.21 -40.44
CA LEU A 353 0.43 24.54 -41.02
C LEU A 353 -0.63 25.50 -40.46
N GLU A 354 -1.89 25.07 -40.38
CA GLU A 354 -2.95 25.82 -39.71
C GLU A 354 -2.67 26.04 -38.21
N ALA A 355 -2.11 25.03 -37.53
CA ALA A 355 -1.82 25.12 -36.10
C ALA A 355 -0.70 26.12 -35.80
N LEU A 356 0.30 26.22 -36.68
CA LEU A 356 1.41 27.18 -36.57
C LEU A 356 0.95 28.61 -36.90
N PHE A 357 0.24 28.80 -38.01
CA PHE A 357 -0.07 30.14 -38.57
C PHE A 357 -1.50 30.64 -38.31
N ARG A 358 -2.18 30.09 -37.30
CA ARG A 358 -3.58 30.45 -36.97
C ARG A 358 -3.83 31.94 -36.72
N LYS A 359 -2.82 32.67 -36.23
CA LYS A 359 -2.92 34.08 -35.81
C LYS A 359 -2.17 35.05 -36.73
N GLY A 360 -1.59 34.57 -37.83
CA GLY A 360 -0.80 35.36 -38.76
C GLY A 360 0.27 34.52 -39.45
N ASP A 361 0.90 35.09 -40.48
CA ASP A 361 1.84 34.39 -41.38
C ASP A 361 3.27 34.26 -40.84
N LYS A 362 3.53 34.77 -39.62
CA LYS A 362 4.85 34.71 -38.97
C LYS A 362 4.75 34.15 -37.56
N VAL A 363 5.63 33.20 -37.24
CA VAL A 363 5.82 32.63 -35.91
C VAL A 363 7.24 32.88 -35.47
N VAL A 364 7.42 33.79 -34.50
CA VAL A 364 8.73 34.10 -33.94
C VAL A 364 9.13 33.03 -32.92
N LEU A 365 10.34 32.51 -33.05
CA LEU A 365 10.99 31.60 -32.13
C LEU A 365 11.72 32.42 -31.04
N THR A 366 10.97 32.92 -30.05
CA THR A 366 11.54 33.72 -28.94
C THR A 366 11.67 32.93 -27.63
N GLY A 367 12.84 33.02 -26.99
CA GLY A 367 13.08 32.67 -25.57
C GLY A 367 12.80 31.22 -25.17
N ARG A 368 12.96 30.85 -23.90
CA ARG A 368 12.89 29.43 -23.46
C ARG A 368 11.50 28.75 -23.61
N ARG A 369 10.42 29.46 -23.96
CA ARG A 369 9.05 28.89 -24.03
C ARG A 369 8.17 29.55 -25.09
N ASN A 370 7.85 28.82 -26.16
CA ASN A 370 6.93 29.28 -27.20
C ASN A 370 5.54 28.63 -27.06
N ARG A 371 4.53 29.44 -26.69
CA ARG A 371 3.14 28.96 -26.51
C ARG A 371 2.50 28.50 -27.83
N VAL A 372 2.90 29.06 -28.98
CA VAL A 372 2.35 28.69 -30.29
C VAL A 372 2.82 27.29 -30.67
N LEU A 373 4.14 27.05 -30.62
CA LEU A 373 4.71 25.72 -30.88
C LEU A 373 4.14 24.65 -29.95
N ARG A 374 4.03 24.95 -28.64
CA ARG A 374 3.46 23.98 -27.69
C ARG A 374 2.00 23.64 -28.01
N ARG A 375 1.19 24.63 -28.41
CA ARG A 375 -0.20 24.37 -28.83
C ARG A 375 -0.27 23.57 -30.12
N ALA A 376 0.58 23.86 -31.09
CA ALA A 376 0.67 23.10 -32.34
C ALA A 376 1.10 21.65 -32.08
N PHE A 377 2.11 21.43 -31.22
CA PHE A 377 2.52 20.10 -30.77
C PHE A 377 1.37 19.32 -30.14
N LEU A 378 0.67 19.90 -29.17
CA LEU A 378 -0.47 19.24 -28.51
C LEU A 378 -1.61 18.93 -29.49
N ARG A 379 -1.83 19.79 -30.49
CA ARG A 379 -2.86 19.55 -31.52
C ARG A 379 -2.48 18.39 -32.45
N MET A 380 -1.21 18.30 -32.85
CA MET A 380 -0.68 17.17 -33.63
C MET A 380 -0.72 15.87 -32.83
N GLN A 381 -0.32 15.91 -31.55
CA GLN A 381 -0.41 14.77 -30.65
C GLN A 381 -1.84 14.25 -30.53
N LYS A 382 -2.82 15.16 -30.38
CA LYS A 382 -4.25 14.80 -30.38
C LYS A 382 -4.72 14.23 -31.72
N PHE A 383 -4.22 14.74 -32.85
CA PHE A 383 -4.53 14.23 -34.19
C PHE A 383 -4.04 12.79 -34.40
N TYR A 384 -2.84 12.45 -33.90
CA TYR A 384 -2.26 11.11 -34.02
C TYR A 384 -2.76 10.11 -32.97
N LEU A 385 -3.40 10.58 -31.89
CA LEU A 385 -3.87 9.74 -30.79
C LEU A 385 -4.84 8.62 -31.23
N PRO A 386 -5.85 8.85 -32.10
CA PRO A 386 -6.72 7.78 -32.58
C PRO A 386 -5.96 6.69 -33.35
N ARG A 387 -4.97 7.09 -34.17
CA ARG A 387 -4.10 6.14 -34.90
C ARG A 387 -3.31 5.29 -33.91
N LYS A 388 -2.69 5.90 -32.89
CA LYS A 388 -2.00 5.21 -31.79
C LYS A 388 -2.93 4.22 -31.06
N LYS A 389 -4.15 4.65 -30.69
CA LYS A 389 -5.13 3.80 -30.00
C LYS A 389 -5.51 2.58 -30.84
N SER A 390 -5.75 2.75 -32.14
CA SER A 390 -6.11 1.65 -33.05
C SER A 390 -5.02 0.60 -33.25
N SER A 391 -3.76 0.91 -32.93
CA SER A 391 -2.62 -0.02 -33.05
C SER A 391 -2.51 -0.99 -31.87
N PHE A 392 -3.24 -0.77 -30.77
CA PHE A 392 -3.20 -1.61 -29.57
C PHE A 392 -4.59 -2.09 -29.18
N TYR A 393 -4.69 -3.36 -28.77
CA TYR A 393 -5.87 -3.91 -28.11
C TYR A 393 -5.47 -4.47 -26.75
N ARG A 394 -6.34 -4.27 -25.75
CA ARG A 394 -6.18 -4.86 -24.43
C ARG A 394 -7.16 -6.02 -24.32
N PRO A 395 -6.69 -7.26 -24.16
CA PRO A 395 -7.59 -8.35 -23.90
C PRO A 395 -8.15 -8.23 -22.48
N ASP A 396 -9.46 -8.02 -22.36
CA ASP A 396 -10.17 -8.02 -21.07
C ASP A 396 -10.12 -9.40 -20.38
N THR A 397 -9.68 -10.43 -21.10
CA THR A 397 -9.50 -11.80 -20.58
C THR A 397 -8.58 -11.84 -19.36
N PHE A 398 -7.53 -11.00 -19.29
CA PHE A 398 -6.65 -10.97 -18.12
C PHE A 398 -7.33 -10.34 -16.90
N LEU A 399 -8.20 -9.36 -17.11
CA LEU A 399 -9.03 -8.78 -16.05
C LEU A 399 -10.06 -9.81 -15.54
N GLN A 400 -10.64 -10.59 -16.45
CA GLN A 400 -11.53 -11.71 -16.11
C GLN A 400 -10.79 -12.81 -15.32
N TRP A 401 -9.57 -13.18 -15.71
CA TRP A 401 -8.73 -14.12 -14.95
C TRP A 401 -8.41 -13.57 -13.56
N GLY A 402 -8.14 -12.28 -13.43
CA GLY A 402 -7.95 -11.60 -12.16
C GLY A 402 -9.19 -11.65 -11.27
N GLY A 403 -10.37 -11.35 -11.82
CA GLY A 403 -11.64 -11.46 -11.10
C GLY A 403 -11.93 -12.88 -10.63
N MET A 404 -11.71 -13.89 -11.49
CA MET A 404 -11.86 -15.30 -11.13
C MET A 404 -10.85 -15.74 -10.06
N ALA A 405 -9.61 -15.25 -10.11
CA ALA A 405 -8.60 -15.54 -9.10
C ALA A 405 -8.94 -14.95 -7.73
N ILE A 406 -9.47 -13.72 -7.68
CA ILE A 406 -9.96 -13.11 -6.43
C ILE A 406 -11.12 -13.93 -5.86
N LEU A 407 -12.10 -14.31 -6.69
CA LEU A 407 -13.21 -15.17 -6.27
C LEU A 407 -12.71 -16.53 -5.76
N ALA A 408 -11.69 -17.11 -6.39
CA ALA A 408 -11.09 -18.35 -5.94
C ALA A 408 -10.39 -18.21 -4.58
N VAL A 409 -9.65 -17.10 -4.34
CA VAL A 409 -9.05 -16.79 -3.03
C VAL A 409 -10.12 -16.74 -1.94
N ILE A 410 -11.22 -16.03 -2.20
CA ILE A 410 -12.36 -15.92 -1.26
C ILE A 410 -12.97 -17.30 -0.99
N LEU A 411 -13.22 -18.08 -2.04
CA LEU A 411 -13.78 -19.43 -1.91
C LEU A 411 -12.87 -20.33 -1.07
N TYR A 412 -11.57 -20.35 -1.34
CA TYR A 412 -10.61 -21.14 -0.57
C TYR A 412 -10.46 -20.65 0.88
N GLY A 413 -10.57 -19.34 1.11
CA GLY A 413 -10.60 -18.76 2.45
C GLY A 413 -11.75 -19.32 3.30
N ASN A 414 -12.96 -19.33 2.72
CA ASN A 414 -14.17 -19.82 3.39
C ASN A 414 -14.22 -21.35 3.54
N LEU A 415 -13.62 -22.09 2.62
CA LEU A 415 -13.55 -23.56 2.71
C LEU A 415 -12.55 -24.06 3.75
N SER A 416 -11.65 -23.20 4.24
CA SER A 416 -10.68 -23.60 5.25
C SER A 416 -11.36 -23.86 6.61
N PRO A 417 -10.82 -24.76 7.45
CA PRO A 417 -11.44 -25.15 8.73
C PRO A 417 -11.66 -23.99 9.71
N VAL A 418 -10.93 -22.88 9.54
CA VAL A 418 -11.00 -21.67 10.39
C VAL A 418 -12.12 -20.72 9.93
N GLY A 419 -12.56 -20.81 8.66
CA GLY A 419 -13.53 -19.90 8.04
C GLY A 419 -15.02 -20.23 8.29
N TRP A 420 -15.33 -21.26 9.09
CA TRP A 420 -16.70 -21.79 9.26
C TRP A 420 -17.56 -21.11 10.34
N ALA A 421 -17.23 -19.88 10.77
CA ALA A 421 -18.13 -19.05 11.54
C ALA A 421 -18.82 -18.05 10.58
N GLY A 422 -20.15 -18.09 10.46
CA GLY A 422 -20.97 -17.32 9.50
C GLY A 422 -20.80 -15.79 9.48
N MET A 423 -19.91 -15.23 10.30
CA MET A 423 -19.44 -13.84 10.24
C MET A 423 -18.39 -13.59 9.13
N SER A 424 -17.77 -14.63 8.53
CA SER A 424 -16.75 -14.49 7.48
C SER A 424 -17.28 -13.80 6.22
N LEU A 425 -18.52 -14.09 5.82
CA LEU A 425 -19.17 -13.51 4.62
C LEU A 425 -19.35 -12.00 4.72
N VAL A 426 -19.62 -11.46 5.91
CA VAL A 426 -19.72 -10.01 6.15
C VAL A 426 -18.34 -9.37 6.00
N GLY A 427 -17.30 -10.01 6.55
CA GLY A 427 -15.90 -9.61 6.37
C GLY A 427 -15.46 -9.64 4.90
N ASP A 428 -15.85 -10.66 4.15
CA ASP A 428 -15.52 -10.81 2.72
C ASP A 428 -16.26 -9.82 1.83
N MET A 429 -17.55 -9.57 2.08
CA MET A 429 -18.29 -8.50 1.41
C MET A 429 -17.70 -7.11 1.73
N PHE A 430 -17.14 -6.94 2.92
CA PHE A 430 -16.52 -5.69 3.34
C PHE A 430 -15.13 -5.48 2.71
N ILE A 431 -14.27 -6.51 2.68
CA ILE A 431 -13.02 -6.51 1.91
C ILE A 431 -13.33 -6.19 0.45
N MET A 432 -14.36 -6.83 -0.11
CA MET A 432 -14.82 -6.57 -1.47
C MET A 432 -15.20 -5.09 -1.68
N ILE A 433 -15.92 -4.45 -0.75
CA ILE A 433 -16.27 -3.01 -0.84
C ILE A 433 -15.03 -2.13 -0.71
N CYS A 434 -14.18 -2.39 0.28
CA CYS A 434 -12.96 -1.61 0.53
C CYS A 434 -11.89 -1.78 -0.56
N TRP A 435 -11.94 -2.85 -1.36
CA TRP A 435 -10.97 -3.12 -2.42
C TRP A 435 -11.50 -2.92 -3.83
N LEU A 436 -12.71 -3.40 -4.16
CA LEU A 436 -13.27 -3.20 -5.49
C LEU A 436 -13.48 -1.72 -5.77
N LEU A 437 -13.95 -0.91 -4.82
CA LEU A 437 -14.18 0.51 -5.07
C LEU A 437 -12.89 1.28 -5.38
N PRO A 438 -11.79 1.21 -4.59
CA PRO A 438 -10.56 1.90 -4.92
C PRO A 438 -9.85 1.35 -6.16
N PHE A 439 -9.87 0.03 -6.41
CA PHE A 439 -9.31 -0.54 -7.65
C PHE A 439 -10.14 -0.19 -8.87
N LEU A 440 -11.46 -0.15 -8.76
CA LEU A 440 -12.36 0.27 -9.83
C LEU A 440 -12.18 1.78 -10.10
N PHE A 441 -12.02 2.60 -9.07
CA PHE A 441 -11.70 4.02 -9.20
C PHE A 441 -10.31 4.26 -9.81
N CYS A 442 -9.30 3.50 -9.37
CA CYS A 442 -7.93 3.61 -9.91
C CYS A 442 -7.81 3.04 -11.33
N SER A 443 -8.54 1.97 -11.66
CA SER A 443 -8.61 1.45 -13.03
C SER A 443 -9.35 2.41 -13.97
N LEU A 444 -10.43 3.07 -13.49
CA LEU A 444 -11.06 4.18 -14.20
C LEU A 444 -10.08 5.34 -14.41
N GLU A 445 -9.37 5.78 -13.37
CA GLU A 445 -8.33 6.81 -13.50
C GLU A 445 -7.24 6.42 -14.49
N LEU A 446 -6.80 5.15 -14.52
CA LEU A 446 -5.81 4.64 -15.48
C LEU A 446 -6.33 4.61 -16.93
N LEU A 447 -7.62 4.35 -17.12
CA LEU A 447 -8.27 4.43 -18.42
C LEU A 447 -8.28 5.88 -18.92
N PHE A 448 -8.58 6.85 -18.06
CA PHE A 448 -8.54 8.29 -18.40
C PHE A 448 -7.12 8.84 -18.49
N ALA A 449 -6.17 8.25 -17.76
CA ALA A 449 -4.79 8.71 -17.68
C ALA A 449 -3.95 8.48 -18.92
N ARG A 450 -4.24 7.43 -19.68
CA ARG A 450 -3.49 7.09 -20.89
C ARG A 450 -3.79 8.03 -22.06
N ASP A 451 -4.84 8.85 -21.96
CA ASP A 451 -5.18 9.85 -22.98
C ASP A 451 -4.28 11.08 -22.93
N ASP A 452 -3.55 11.28 -21.82
CA ASP A 452 -2.49 12.27 -21.69
C ASP A 452 -1.14 11.56 -21.80
N ASP A 453 -0.31 11.86 -22.80
CA ASP A 453 1.07 11.37 -22.98
C ASP A 453 2.06 11.82 -21.86
N LYS A 454 1.59 12.00 -20.61
CA LYS A 454 2.40 12.21 -19.42
C LYS A 454 3.04 10.89 -18.98
N PRO A 455 4.23 10.91 -18.34
CA PRO A 455 4.87 9.70 -17.85
C PRO A 455 3.91 8.95 -16.92
N CYS A 456 3.58 7.71 -17.30
CA CYS A 456 2.69 6.85 -16.52
C CYS A 456 3.20 6.64 -15.10
N VAL A 457 4.48 6.88 -14.82
CA VAL A 457 5.11 6.69 -13.50
C VAL A 457 4.34 7.37 -12.37
N ASN A 458 3.99 8.66 -12.46
CA ASN A 458 3.29 9.34 -11.37
C ASN A 458 1.87 8.82 -11.17
N ARG A 459 1.17 8.42 -12.25
CA ARG A 459 -0.19 7.88 -12.14
C ARG A 459 -0.20 6.41 -11.75
N VAL A 460 0.83 5.66 -12.13
CA VAL A 460 1.11 4.29 -11.67
C VAL A 460 1.40 4.30 -10.17
N ILE A 461 2.19 5.27 -9.68
CA ILE A 461 2.40 5.51 -8.24
C ILE A 461 1.06 5.81 -7.55
N ILE A 462 0.23 6.71 -8.09
CA ILE A 462 -1.10 6.99 -7.53
C ILE A 462 -1.94 5.70 -7.50
N THR A 463 -1.95 4.91 -8.56
CA THR A 463 -2.74 3.66 -8.59
C THR A 463 -2.17 2.50 -7.78
N LEU A 464 -0.90 2.57 -7.39
CA LEU A 464 -0.25 1.59 -6.52
C LEU A 464 -0.42 1.96 -5.05
N PHE A 465 -0.21 3.24 -4.73
CA PHE A 465 -0.16 3.72 -3.35
C PHE A 465 -1.50 4.27 -2.87
N LEU A 466 -2.34 4.87 -3.72
CA LEU A 466 -3.63 5.42 -3.28
C LEU A 466 -4.59 4.31 -2.83
N PRO A 467 -4.76 3.17 -3.54
CA PRO A 467 -5.55 2.06 -3.02
C PRO A 467 -4.98 1.53 -1.72
N LEU A 468 -3.65 1.38 -1.62
CA LEU A 468 -2.98 0.87 -0.42
C LEU A 468 -3.17 1.80 0.79
N ILE A 469 -3.11 3.12 0.57
CA ILE A 469 -3.32 4.15 1.61
C ILE A 469 -4.81 4.23 1.96
N CYS A 470 -5.71 4.31 0.99
CA CYS A 470 -7.15 4.37 1.24
C CYS A 470 -7.66 3.08 1.89
N SER A 471 -7.18 1.91 1.46
CA SER A 471 -7.47 0.63 2.09
C SER A 471 -6.84 0.54 3.47
N GLY A 472 -5.61 1.03 3.65
CA GLY A 472 -4.92 1.06 4.94
C GLY A 472 -5.61 1.99 5.95
N VAL A 473 -6.10 3.15 5.52
CA VAL A 473 -6.86 4.10 6.34
C VAL A 473 -8.26 3.58 6.63
N ALA A 474 -8.94 2.97 5.64
CA ALA A 474 -10.23 2.31 5.88
C ALA A 474 -10.08 1.13 6.85
N PHE A 475 -9.03 0.32 6.67
CA PHE A 475 -8.68 -0.77 7.57
C PHE A 475 -8.34 -0.27 8.97
N TYR A 476 -7.52 0.78 9.10
CA TYR A 476 -7.16 1.38 10.39
C TYR A 476 -8.36 2.04 11.08
N SER A 477 -9.21 2.74 10.33
CA SER A 477 -10.44 3.33 10.86
C SER A 477 -11.43 2.25 11.32
N LEU A 478 -11.53 1.12 10.61
CA LEU A 478 -12.37 0.02 11.05
C LEU A 478 -11.75 -0.80 12.18
N TYR A 479 -10.43 -0.96 12.19
CA TYR A 479 -9.67 -1.54 13.29
C TYR A 479 -10.01 -0.80 14.60
N ILE A 480 -10.05 0.53 14.56
CA ILE A 480 -10.49 1.35 15.71
C ILE A 480 -11.98 1.18 16.04
N ASN A 481 -12.87 1.06 15.04
CA ASN A 481 -14.32 1.05 15.27
C ASN A 481 -14.93 -0.34 15.57
N VAL A 482 -14.35 -1.42 15.06
CA VAL A 482 -14.86 -2.80 15.14
C VAL A 482 -13.99 -3.66 16.05
N GLY A 483 -12.74 -3.25 16.27
CA GLY A 483 -11.83 -3.87 17.22
C GLY A 483 -11.10 -5.12 16.74
N ASP A 484 -9.97 -5.38 17.39
CA ASP A 484 -8.95 -6.39 17.10
C ASP A 484 -9.52 -7.80 16.86
N VAL A 485 -10.58 -8.20 17.55
CA VAL A 485 -11.06 -9.60 17.53
C VAL A 485 -11.77 -9.98 16.23
N PHE A 486 -12.33 -9.02 15.47
CA PHE A 486 -13.09 -9.32 14.26
C PHE A 486 -12.20 -9.69 13.05
N PHE A 487 -10.99 -9.15 12.98
CA PHE A 487 -10.13 -9.28 11.79
C PHE A 487 -9.00 -10.31 11.93
N TYR A 488 -8.47 -10.53 13.14
CA TYR A 488 -7.22 -11.29 13.29
C TYR A 488 -7.36 -12.81 13.16
N TRP A 489 -8.55 -13.37 13.44
CA TRP A 489 -8.68 -14.82 13.66
C TRP A 489 -9.77 -15.53 12.85
N TYR A 490 -10.69 -14.80 12.21
CA TYR A 490 -11.68 -15.42 11.32
C TYR A 490 -11.20 -15.59 9.88
N MET A 491 -10.04 -15.01 9.56
CA MET A 491 -9.44 -15.15 8.25
C MET A 491 -8.28 -16.13 8.31
N PRO A 492 -8.18 -17.06 7.34
CA PRO A 492 -7.11 -18.04 7.36
C PRO A 492 -5.75 -17.37 7.16
N ALA A 493 -4.70 -17.97 7.70
CA ALA A 493 -3.34 -17.45 7.56
C ALA A 493 -2.99 -17.14 6.09
N GLY A 494 -2.43 -15.96 5.83
CA GLY A 494 -2.06 -15.49 4.48
C GLY A 494 -3.23 -15.12 3.55
N TYR A 495 -4.47 -15.14 4.03
CA TYR A 495 -5.63 -14.74 3.23
C TYR A 495 -5.55 -13.29 2.78
N PHE A 496 -5.21 -12.39 3.71
CA PHE A 496 -5.08 -10.97 3.41
C PHE A 496 -4.01 -10.72 2.35
N SER A 497 -2.79 -11.26 2.52
CA SER A 497 -1.73 -11.09 1.52
C SER A 497 -2.09 -11.68 0.16
N ALA A 498 -2.82 -12.79 0.10
CA ALA A 498 -3.27 -13.38 -1.15
C ALA A 498 -4.29 -12.50 -1.90
N VAL A 499 -5.26 -11.89 -1.20
CA VAL A 499 -6.20 -10.93 -1.79
C VAL A 499 -5.46 -9.71 -2.35
N PHE A 500 -4.50 -9.17 -1.58
CA PHE A 500 -3.70 -8.02 -2.02
C PHE A 500 -2.86 -8.34 -3.24
N LEU A 501 -2.18 -9.50 -3.21
CA LEU A 501 -1.29 -9.94 -4.27
C LEU A 501 -2.06 -10.24 -5.57
N THR A 502 -3.22 -10.89 -5.49
CA THR A 502 -4.07 -11.13 -6.68
C THR A 502 -4.57 -9.84 -7.31
N GLY A 503 -5.08 -8.89 -6.53
CA GLY A 503 -5.52 -7.58 -7.03
C GLY A 503 -4.38 -6.80 -7.69
N TYR A 504 -3.21 -6.79 -7.05
CA TYR A 504 -2.00 -6.13 -7.56
C TYR A 504 -1.51 -6.75 -8.88
N LEU A 505 -1.38 -8.08 -8.93
CA LEU A 505 -0.97 -8.81 -10.13
C LEU A 505 -1.95 -8.59 -11.29
N THR A 506 -3.25 -8.52 -10.99
CA THR A 506 -4.29 -8.22 -11.98
C THR A 506 -4.11 -6.82 -12.57
N GLY A 507 -3.98 -5.80 -11.71
CA GLY A 507 -3.78 -4.42 -12.13
C GLY A 507 -2.49 -4.24 -12.94
N MET A 508 -1.37 -4.77 -12.43
CA MET A 508 -0.09 -4.71 -13.13
C MET A 508 -0.13 -5.45 -14.47
N GLY A 509 -0.62 -6.68 -14.50
CA GLY A 509 -0.72 -7.44 -15.74
C GLY A 509 -1.60 -6.73 -16.77
N TYR A 510 -2.73 -6.13 -16.37
CA TYR A 510 -3.58 -5.35 -17.28
C TYR A 510 -2.86 -4.11 -17.84
N ILE A 511 -2.10 -3.38 -17.00
CA ILE A 511 -1.33 -2.19 -17.43
C ILE A 511 -0.22 -2.59 -18.41
N PHE A 512 0.49 -3.66 -18.10
CA PHE A 512 1.69 -4.07 -18.82
C PHE A 512 1.43 -5.11 -19.94
N LEU A 513 0.22 -5.62 -20.18
CA LEU A 513 -0.03 -6.58 -21.27
C LEU A 513 -0.82 -6.04 -22.49
N PRO A 514 -0.63 -4.79 -22.99
CA PRO A 514 -1.25 -4.41 -24.24
C PRO A 514 -0.67 -5.23 -25.40
N LYS A 515 -1.53 -5.82 -26.23
CA LYS A 515 -1.14 -6.53 -27.46
C LYS A 515 -1.33 -5.60 -28.66
N PHE A 516 -0.51 -5.74 -29.70
CA PHE A 516 -0.76 -5.07 -30.97
C PHE A 516 -2.02 -5.64 -31.63
N THR A 517 -2.82 -4.79 -32.26
CA THR A 517 -3.82 -5.23 -33.23
C THR A 517 -3.11 -5.71 -34.50
N GLN A 518 -3.78 -6.52 -35.32
CA GLN A 518 -3.23 -6.96 -36.61
C GLN A 518 -2.82 -5.77 -37.49
N THR A 519 -3.64 -4.72 -37.52
CA THR A 519 -3.34 -3.46 -38.21
C THR A 519 -2.18 -2.69 -37.56
N GLY A 520 -2.06 -2.73 -36.23
CA GLY A 520 -0.93 -2.17 -35.50
C GLY A 520 0.39 -2.85 -35.81
N GLN A 521 0.40 -4.19 -35.91
CA GLN A 521 1.58 -4.97 -36.30
C GLN A 521 2.03 -4.63 -37.72
N GLN A 522 1.09 -4.56 -38.67
CA GLN A 522 1.39 -4.19 -40.06
C GLN A 522 2.00 -2.78 -40.16
N ARG A 523 1.41 -1.79 -39.48
CA ARG A 523 1.93 -0.42 -39.45
C ARG A 523 3.34 -0.34 -38.88
N TYR A 524 3.57 -1.05 -37.78
CA TYR A 524 4.90 -1.12 -37.17
C TYR A 524 5.93 -1.73 -38.13
N ALA A 525 5.60 -2.85 -38.79
CA ALA A 525 6.46 -3.48 -39.78
C ALA A 525 6.76 -2.55 -40.98
N HIS A 526 5.76 -1.82 -41.48
CA HIS A 526 5.96 -0.80 -42.52
C HIS A 526 6.85 0.36 -42.07
N GLY A 527 6.65 0.87 -40.85
CA GLY A 527 7.49 1.92 -40.28
C GLY A 527 8.94 1.47 -40.14
N GLU A 528 9.17 0.25 -39.67
CA GLU A 528 10.50 -0.33 -39.53
C GLU A 528 11.16 -0.61 -40.88
N ALA A 529 10.41 -1.07 -41.88
CA ALA A 529 10.89 -1.21 -43.25
C ALA A 529 11.43 0.12 -43.82
N ILE A 530 10.72 1.22 -43.57
CA ILE A 530 11.16 2.56 -44.00
C ILE A 530 12.42 2.99 -43.24
N VAL A 531 12.52 2.72 -41.93
CA VAL A 531 13.73 3.00 -41.14
C VAL A 531 14.93 2.21 -41.67
N ASN A 532 14.75 0.92 -41.96
CA ASN A 532 15.79 0.07 -42.54
C ASN A 532 16.20 0.56 -43.93
N TYR A 533 15.25 0.99 -44.76
CA TYR A 533 15.53 1.63 -46.05
C TYR A 533 16.38 2.91 -45.90
N LEU A 534 16.05 3.79 -44.95
CA LEU A 534 16.81 5.00 -44.69
C LEU A 534 18.24 4.67 -44.21
N ALA A 535 18.39 3.69 -43.32
CA ALA A 535 19.69 3.20 -42.85
C ALA A 535 20.51 2.56 -43.98
N ARG A 536 19.90 1.75 -44.86
CA ARG A 536 20.55 1.20 -46.06
C ARG A 536 21.01 2.30 -47.00
N LYS A 537 20.17 3.31 -47.24
CA LYS A 537 20.54 4.45 -48.10
C LYS A 537 21.69 5.27 -47.52
N GLU A 538 21.73 5.42 -46.21
CA GLU A 538 22.85 6.04 -45.51
C GLU A 538 24.14 5.23 -45.71
N ALA A 539 24.12 3.93 -45.38
CA ALA A 539 25.26 3.03 -45.52
C ALA A 539 25.78 2.94 -46.97
N ALA A 540 24.88 2.80 -47.96
CA ALA A 540 25.23 2.73 -49.38
C ALA A 540 25.85 4.03 -49.92
N THR A 541 25.72 5.15 -49.19
CA THR A 541 26.39 6.39 -49.60
C THR A 541 27.86 6.42 -49.18
N HIS A 542 28.28 5.61 -48.20
CA HIS A 542 29.69 5.49 -47.82
C HIS A 542 30.54 4.71 -48.84
N SER A 543 29.91 3.96 -49.76
CA SER A 543 30.59 3.01 -50.65
C SER A 543 30.66 3.41 -52.15
N GLY A 544 30.12 4.56 -52.58
CA GLY A 544 30.02 4.87 -54.02
C GLY A 544 30.15 6.34 -54.46
N ARG A 545 30.62 6.56 -55.71
CA ARG A 545 30.65 7.87 -56.40
C ARG A 545 29.26 8.24 -56.94
N ARG A 546 28.57 9.21 -56.33
CA ARG A 546 27.38 9.87 -56.92
C ARG A 546 27.72 11.24 -57.53
N ARG A 547 26.97 11.68 -58.56
CA ARG A 547 27.10 13.01 -59.17
C ARG A 547 26.77 14.12 -58.14
N LYS A 548 27.66 15.11 -57.99
CA LYS A 548 27.64 16.17 -56.94
C LYS A 548 26.34 17.01 -56.81
N GLY A 549 25.47 17.04 -57.83
CA GLY A 549 24.26 17.87 -57.87
C GLY A 549 22.96 17.14 -57.46
N GLU A 550 22.79 15.88 -57.86
CA GLU A 550 21.59 15.07 -57.53
C GLU A 550 21.61 14.58 -56.09
N THR A 551 22.80 14.34 -55.52
CA THR A 551 22.97 14.00 -54.10
C THR A 551 22.41 15.05 -53.16
N ARG A 552 22.64 16.34 -53.46
CA ARG A 552 22.23 17.44 -52.58
C ARG A 552 20.72 17.51 -52.43
N LYS A 553 19.96 17.52 -53.53
CA LYS A 553 18.48 17.62 -53.49
C LYS A 553 17.83 16.44 -52.78
N LEU A 554 18.35 15.23 -52.97
CA LEU A 554 17.82 14.01 -52.34
C LEU A 554 18.10 13.98 -50.83
N ASP A 555 19.29 14.37 -50.41
CA ASP A 555 19.69 14.40 -48.99
C ASP A 555 18.84 15.42 -48.21
N TYR A 556 18.55 16.59 -48.79
CA TYR A 556 17.63 17.57 -48.20
C TYR A 556 16.18 17.05 -48.15
N ALA A 557 15.72 16.38 -49.20
CA ALA A 557 14.35 15.85 -49.29
C ALA A 557 14.03 14.83 -48.18
N LEU A 558 15.05 14.09 -47.73
CA LEU A 558 14.88 13.00 -46.79
C LEU A 558 15.24 13.39 -45.33
N LEU A 559 15.66 14.62 -45.07
CA LEU A 559 16.16 15.04 -43.75
C LEU A 559 15.10 14.88 -42.63
N GLY A 560 13.85 15.28 -42.89
CA GLY A 560 12.74 15.07 -41.95
C GLY A 560 12.57 13.59 -41.58
N TRP A 561 12.67 12.71 -42.58
CA TRP A 561 12.56 11.27 -42.42
C TRP A 561 13.69 10.67 -41.58
N ALA A 562 14.92 11.10 -41.79
CA ALA A 562 16.06 10.69 -40.97
C ALA A 562 15.92 11.14 -39.51
N ILE A 563 15.39 12.34 -39.27
CA ILE A 563 15.10 12.82 -37.90
C ILE A 563 14.08 11.91 -37.22
N SER A 564 12.99 11.56 -37.91
CA SER A 564 11.98 10.64 -37.37
C SER A 564 12.55 9.25 -37.05
N ALA A 565 13.48 8.76 -37.88
CA ALA A 565 14.15 7.47 -37.73
C ALA A 565 15.26 7.42 -36.66
N ASN A 566 15.58 8.54 -35.99
CA ASN A 566 16.77 8.72 -35.13
C ASN A 566 18.13 8.67 -35.87
N LEU A 567 18.15 8.76 -37.20
CA LEU A 567 19.37 8.85 -38.01
C LEU A 567 19.80 10.31 -38.28
N GLY A 568 19.04 11.28 -37.76
CA GLY A 568 19.21 12.70 -38.08
C GLY A 568 20.57 13.31 -37.73
N ARG A 569 21.31 12.80 -36.73
CA ARG A 569 22.63 13.34 -36.35
C ARG A 569 23.69 13.01 -37.40
N GLU A 570 23.74 11.76 -37.83
CA GLU A 570 24.69 11.27 -38.84
C GLU A 570 24.43 11.95 -40.19
N TRP A 571 23.16 12.09 -40.54
CA TRP A 571 22.73 12.87 -41.70
C TRP A 571 23.06 14.36 -41.63
N ALA A 572 22.81 15.01 -40.49
CA ALA A 572 23.11 16.45 -40.34
C ALA A 572 24.62 16.72 -40.44
N LEU A 573 25.46 15.88 -39.82
CA LEU A 573 26.92 15.97 -39.92
C LEU A 573 27.40 15.82 -41.37
N ARG A 574 26.75 14.97 -42.17
CA ARG A 574 27.06 14.80 -43.59
C ARG A 574 26.68 16.01 -44.44
N ILE A 575 25.57 16.68 -44.14
CA ILE A 575 25.11 17.83 -44.92
C ILE A 575 25.93 19.10 -44.55
N ALA A 576 26.45 19.19 -43.32
CA ALA A 576 27.18 20.37 -42.80
C ALA A 576 28.31 20.91 -43.72
N PRO A 577 29.24 20.09 -44.26
CA PRO A 577 30.31 20.57 -45.15
C PRO A 577 29.79 21.03 -46.53
N SER A 578 28.63 20.52 -46.96
CA SER A 578 28.03 20.89 -48.25
C SER A 578 27.26 22.22 -48.17
N LEU A 579 26.73 22.55 -46.99
CA LEU A 579 26.00 23.79 -46.69
C LEU A 579 26.91 25.02 -46.65
N SER A 580 28.13 24.88 -46.11
CA SER A 580 29.09 26.00 -46.08
C SER A 580 29.48 26.50 -47.48
N SER A 581 29.35 25.65 -48.50
CA SER A 581 29.67 25.94 -49.90
C SER A 581 28.49 26.48 -50.74
N ALA A 582 27.26 26.41 -50.23
CA ALA A 582 26.06 26.73 -50.98
C ALA A 582 25.36 27.96 -50.38
N ILE A 583 25.65 29.15 -50.94
CA ILE A 583 25.02 30.44 -50.55
C ILE A 583 23.49 30.46 -50.84
N CYS A 584 22.93 29.39 -51.41
CA CYS A 584 21.50 29.24 -51.70
C CYS A 584 20.88 27.90 -51.23
N ALA A 585 21.56 27.09 -50.41
CA ALA A 585 20.96 25.92 -49.78
C ALA A 585 20.52 26.27 -48.35
N PRO A 586 19.42 25.67 -47.84
CA PRO A 586 18.55 26.34 -46.88
C PRO A 586 19.22 26.52 -45.51
N GLU A 587 19.05 27.70 -44.93
CA GLU A 587 19.53 28.16 -43.61
C GLU A 587 19.21 27.18 -42.45
N ILE A 588 18.25 26.26 -42.66
CA ILE A 588 17.75 25.20 -41.76
C ILE A 588 18.85 24.39 -41.08
N ALA A 589 19.93 24.09 -41.78
CA ALA A 589 20.99 23.21 -41.29
C ALA A 589 22.29 23.96 -40.92
N ARG A 590 22.39 25.24 -41.31
CA ARG A 590 23.47 26.15 -40.87
C ARG A 590 23.19 26.67 -39.47
N ASN A 591 21.91 26.91 -39.18
CA ASN A 591 21.44 27.26 -37.85
C ASN A 591 20.85 26.03 -37.18
N GLY A 592 21.09 25.84 -35.88
CA GLY A 592 20.60 24.70 -35.11
C GLY A 592 19.08 24.68 -34.93
N VAL A 593 18.27 24.87 -35.98
CA VAL A 593 16.81 24.98 -35.96
C VAL A 593 16.18 23.79 -35.23
N LEU A 594 16.65 22.57 -35.52
CA LEU A 594 16.19 21.37 -34.81
C LEU A 594 16.48 21.42 -33.31
N PHE A 595 17.70 21.78 -32.93
CA PHE A 595 18.08 21.93 -31.53
C PHE A 595 17.32 23.10 -30.86
N SER A 596 17.08 24.20 -31.56
CA SER A 596 16.30 25.33 -31.07
C SER A 596 14.83 24.93 -30.83
N LEU A 597 14.18 24.28 -31.80
CA LEU A 597 12.81 23.80 -31.66
C LEU A 597 12.71 22.74 -30.56
N GLN A 598 13.66 21.82 -30.49
CA GLN A 598 13.73 20.78 -29.46
C GLN A 598 13.89 21.39 -28.06
N THR A 599 14.77 22.38 -27.89
CA THR A 599 14.96 23.08 -26.61
C THR A 599 13.72 23.87 -26.21
N HIS A 600 13.08 24.58 -27.15
CA HIS A 600 11.83 25.32 -26.90
C HIS A 600 10.67 24.41 -26.48
N LEU A 601 10.59 23.19 -27.02
CA LEU A 601 9.57 22.20 -26.67
C LEU A 601 9.87 21.49 -25.34
N SER A 602 11.14 21.11 -25.13
CA SER A 602 11.62 20.40 -23.94
C SER A 602 11.46 21.25 -22.68
N CYS A 603 11.91 22.52 -22.69
CA CYS A 603 11.75 23.42 -21.55
C CYS A 603 10.27 23.69 -21.18
N GLY A 604 9.33 23.50 -22.11
CA GLY A 604 7.90 23.56 -21.85
C GLY A 604 7.29 22.30 -21.21
N ALA A 605 8.01 21.17 -21.21
CA ALA A 605 7.55 19.89 -20.66
C ALA A 605 8.07 19.61 -19.23
N TYR A 606 9.21 20.19 -18.82
CA TYR A 606 9.88 19.87 -17.55
C TYR A 606 9.48 20.73 -16.34
N THR A 607 8.47 21.59 -16.42
CA THR A 607 7.98 22.35 -15.24
C THR A 607 6.84 21.64 -14.52
N SER A 608 7.11 20.43 -14.04
CA SER A 608 6.42 19.85 -12.89
C SER A 608 7.38 18.91 -12.16
N LEU A 609 7.95 19.44 -11.07
CA LEU A 609 8.73 18.77 -10.02
C LEU A 609 10.17 18.35 -10.37
N LEU A 610 11.09 18.93 -9.59
CA LEU A 610 12.53 18.67 -9.43
C LEU A 610 13.48 19.48 -10.32
N GLY A 611 13.88 20.63 -9.78
CA GLY A 611 15.16 21.24 -10.12
C GLY A 611 16.30 20.37 -9.60
N ARG A 612 17.05 19.76 -10.51
CA ARG A 612 18.50 19.62 -10.42
C ARG A 612 19.05 19.22 -11.77
N SER A 613 19.87 20.12 -12.31
CA SER A 613 20.72 19.92 -13.48
C SER A 613 21.60 18.69 -13.28
N TYR A 614 21.62 17.78 -14.25
CA TYR A 614 22.76 16.91 -14.49
C TYR A 614 23.06 16.94 -15.98
N SER A 615 24.11 17.69 -16.33
CA SER A 615 24.76 17.68 -17.62
C SER A 615 26.19 17.18 -17.41
N GLY A 616 26.56 16.12 -18.11
CA GLY A 616 27.92 15.91 -18.59
C GLY A 616 28.87 15.16 -17.66
N GLY A 617 29.04 13.87 -17.92
CA GLY A 617 30.35 13.23 -17.77
C GLY A 617 31.30 13.72 -18.87
N GLY A 618 32.58 13.89 -18.52
CA GLY A 618 33.65 14.28 -19.42
C GLY A 618 35.00 14.21 -18.72
N SER A 619 35.75 13.17 -19.03
CA SER A 619 37.15 12.89 -18.71
C SER A 619 38.10 14.09 -18.95
N GLY A 620 39.03 14.31 -18.02
CA GLY A 620 40.19 15.18 -18.19
C GLY A 620 41.30 14.78 -17.22
N ALA A 621 42.41 14.28 -17.76
CA ALA A 621 43.62 13.94 -17.05
C ALA A 621 44.52 15.18 -16.85
N GLY A 622 45.29 15.21 -15.75
CA GLY A 622 46.63 15.81 -15.70
C GLY A 622 46.80 17.18 -15.04
N GLY A 623 47.71 17.23 -14.04
CA GLY A 623 48.32 18.43 -13.43
C GLY A 623 47.68 18.80 -12.09
N GLY A 624 48.29 18.66 -10.90
CA GLY A 624 49.69 18.87 -10.55
C GLY A 624 49.89 20.34 -10.14
N GLY A 625 49.89 20.64 -8.84
CA GLY A 625 50.17 21.98 -8.32
C GLY A 625 49.67 22.17 -6.89
N GLY A 626 50.59 22.30 -5.95
CA GLY A 626 50.31 22.37 -4.51
C GLY A 626 49.90 23.75 -4.00
N GLY A 627 49.65 23.81 -2.69
CA GLY A 627 49.92 25.01 -1.90
C GLY A 627 48.74 25.51 -1.07
N GLY A 628 48.77 25.19 0.22
CA GLY A 628 48.86 26.20 1.28
C GLY A 628 47.59 26.90 1.74
N TRP A 629 47.33 26.65 3.04
CA TRP A 629 46.51 27.38 4.02
C TRP A 629 45.02 27.06 4.11
#